data_AF-A0A2N1ZAR9-F1
#
_entry.id   AF-A0A2N1ZAR9-F1
#
_cell.length_a   1.000
_cell.length_b   1.000
_cell.length_c   1.000
_cell.angle_alpha   90.00
_cell.angle_beta   90.00
_cell.angle_gamma   90.00
#
_symmetry.space_group_name_H-M   'P 1'
#
loop_
_entity.id
_entity.type
_entity.pdbx_description
1 polymer ?
#
loop_
_entity_poly.entity_id
_entity_poly.type
_entity_poly.pdbx_seq_one_letter_code
_entity_poly.pdbx_strand_id
1 'polypeptide(L)'
;MKTFSAKTETVKRDWFIVDATGLTLGRLATEVATRLRGKHKPEYTPHVDTGDYIVIINAEKVHVTGNKAQNKIYYSHSGFPGGIKSINFEKLIVRAPERVIESAVKGMLPQELKI
;
A
#
# COMPACT_ATOMS: atom_id res chain seq x y z
N MET A 1 22.17 23.37 -18.87
CA MET A 1 22.27 22.00 -18.32
C MET A 1 20.87 21.42 -18.22
N LYS A 2 20.64 20.18 -18.64
CA LYS A 2 19.32 19.52 -18.52
C LYS A 2 19.26 18.74 -17.21
N THR A 3 18.11 18.75 -16.55
CA THR A 3 17.87 17.94 -15.35
C THR A 3 17.97 16.46 -15.69
N PHE A 4 18.53 15.67 -14.77
CA PHE A 4 18.61 14.22 -14.92
C PHE A 4 17.20 13.61 -14.93
N SER A 5 16.97 12.68 -15.85
CA SER A 5 15.78 11.83 -15.89
C SER A 5 16.25 10.38 -15.94
N ALA A 6 15.78 9.56 -15.00
CA ALA A 6 16.06 8.14 -15.01
C ALA A 6 15.51 7.48 -16.28
N LYS A 7 16.21 6.47 -16.81
CA LYS A 7 15.73 5.65 -17.93
C LYS A 7 15.25 4.31 -17.38
N THR A 8 14.06 3.87 -17.76
CA THR A 8 13.42 2.64 -17.29
C THR A 8 14.33 1.41 -17.37
N GLU A 9 15.12 1.30 -18.44
CA GLU A 9 16.06 0.18 -18.68
C GLU A 9 17.20 0.10 -17.67
N THR A 10 17.58 1.23 -17.08
CA THR A 10 18.75 1.33 -16.18
C THR A 10 18.36 1.40 -14.70
N VAL A 11 17.06 1.47 -14.39
CA VAL A 11 16.57 1.56 -13.01
C VAL A 11 16.90 0.26 -12.27
N LYS A 12 17.70 0.38 -11.21
CA LYS A 12 17.91 -0.70 -10.25
C LYS A 12 16.76 -0.75 -9.26
N ARG A 13 16.16 -1.93 -9.11
CA ARG A 13 15.09 -2.21 -8.14
C ARG A 13 15.57 -3.30 -7.20
N ASP A 14 15.57 -3.02 -5.92
CA ASP A 14 15.97 -3.98 -4.90
C ASP A 14 14.72 -4.66 -4.30
N TRP A 15 14.94 -5.76 -3.58
CA TRP A 15 13.88 -6.50 -2.88
C TRP A 15 14.02 -6.31 -1.37
N PHE A 16 12.92 -5.94 -0.72
CA PHE A 16 12.85 -5.78 0.73
C PHE A 16 11.75 -6.67 1.32
N ILE A 17 12.00 -7.18 2.51
CA ILE A 17 11.00 -7.90 3.32
C ILE A 17 10.67 -7.05 4.54
N VAL A 18 9.38 -6.84 4.80
CA VAL A 18 8.88 -6.04 5.92
C VAL A 18 7.93 -6.89 6.76
N ASP A 19 8.23 -7.00 8.06
CA ASP A 19 7.34 -7.64 9.04
C ASP A 19 6.30 -6.62 9.54
N ALA A 20 5.01 -6.91 9.31
CA ALA A 20 3.91 -6.04 9.72
C ALA A 20 3.52 -6.17 11.21
N THR A 21 4.11 -7.11 11.94
CA THR A 21 3.75 -7.41 13.33
C THR A 21 3.86 -6.18 14.23
N GLY A 22 2.74 -5.78 14.84
CA GLY A 22 2.69 -4.65 15.77
C GLY A 22 2.84 -3.27 15.13
N LEU A 23 3.04 -3.19 13.82
CA LEU A 23 3.16 -1.92 13.12
C LEU A 23 1.78 -1.29 12.92
N THR A 24 1.71 0.03 13.08
CA THR A 24 0.47 0.76 12.80
C THR A 24 0.21 0.81 11.30
N LEU A 25 -0.94 0.28 10.86
CA LEU A 25 -1.31 0.14 9.44
C LEU A 25 -0.99 1.38 8.59
N GLY A 26 -1.42 2.56 9.03
CA GLY A 26 -1.23 3.80 8.26
C GLY A 26 0.24 4.23 8.15
N ARG A 27 1.05 3.99 9.20
CA ARG A 27 2.47 4.33 9.20
C ARG A 27 3.24 3.37 8.29
N LEU A 28 2.97 2.07 8.41
CA LEU A 28 3.50 1.05 7.52
C LEU A 28 3.18 1.36 6.06
N ALA A 29 1.91 1.61 5.73
CA ALA A 29 1.48 1.88 4.37
C ALA A 29 2.15 3.12 3.77
N THR A 30 2.41 4.16 4.58
CA THR A 30 3.05 5.41 4.10
C THR A 30 4.51 5.17 3.69
N GLU A 31 5.26 4.43 4.50
CA GLU A 31 6.65 4.08 4.20
C GLU A 31 6.73 3.16 2.98
N VAL A 32 5.87 2.14 2.93
CA VAL A 32 5.75 1.22 1.78
C VAL A 32 5.44 2.00 0.50
N ALA A 33 4.43 2.89 0.50
CA ALA A 33 4.09 3.68 -0.69
C ALA A 33 5.22 4.64 -1.11
N THR A 34 6.00 5.15 -0.16
CA THR A 34 7.16 6.02 -0.45
C THR A 34 8.28 5.25 -1.15
N ARG A 35 8.54 4.02 -0.68
CA ARG A 35 9.52 3.10 -1.27
C ARG A 35 9.06 2.57 -2.64
N LEU A 36 7.80 2.17 -2.78
CA LEU A 36 7.21 1.74 -4.05
C LEU A 36 7.25 2.83 -5.13
N ARG A 37 7.18 4.11 -4.76
CA ARG A 37 7.36 5.21 -5.74
C ARG A 37 8.81 5.55 -6.05
N GLY A 38 9.76 5.02 -5.29
CA GLY A 38 11.18 5.38 -5.42
C GLY A 38 11.54 6.75 -4.86
N LYS A 39 10.66 7.41 -4.10
CA LYS A 39 10.89 8.78 -3.55
C LYS A 39 12.09 8.91 -2.61
N HIS A 40 12.58 7.79 -2.12
CA HIS A 40 13.76 7.73 -1.27
C HIS A 40 15.06 7.71 -2.08
N LYS A 41 15.01 7.45 -3.39
CA LYS A 41 16.17 7.48 -4.29
C LYS A 41 16.36 8.89 -4.85
N PRO A 42 17.60 9.39 -4.96
CA PRO A 42 17.89 10.69 -5.56
C PRO A 42 17.56 10.74 -7.06
N GLU A 43 17.48 9.57 -7.70
CA GLU A 43 17.14 9.38 -9.11
C GLU A 43 15.62 9.42 -9.37
N TYR A 44 14.80 9.73 -8.36
CA TYR A 44 13.36 9.78 -8.46
C TYR A 44 12.92 10.65 -9.64
N THR A 45 12.20 10.02 -10.56
CA THR A 45 11.68 10.64 -11.76
C THR A 45 10.17 10.37 -11.81
N PRO A 46 9.29 11.38 -11.71
CA PRO A 46 7.85 11.16 -11.50
C PRO A 46 7.14 10.27 -12.54
N HIS A 47 7.61 10.27 -13.78
CA HIS A 47 7.04 9.49 -14.89
C HIS A 47 7.71 8.12 -15.10
N VAL A 48 8.70 7.78 -14.28
CA VAL A 48 9.42 6.50 -14.34
C VAL A 48 9.28 5.80 -12.99
N ASP A 49 8.83 4.56 -13.01
CA ASP A 49 8.86 3.73 -11.82
C ASP A 49 10.32 3.45 -11.41
N THR A 50 10.72 4.05 -10.30
CA THR A 50 12.05 3.92 -9.68
C THR A 50 11.98 3.20 -8.33
N GLY A 51 10.82 2.61 -8.02
CA GLY A 51 10.55 1.93 -6.76
C GLY A 51 11.35 0.67 -6.54
N ASP A 52 11.18 0.12 -5.34
CA ASP A 52 11.69 -1.19 -4.96
C ASP A 52 10.54 -2.17 -4.74
N TYR A 53 10.85 -3.46 -4.86
CA TYR A 53 9.90 -4.51 -4.54
C TYR A 53 9.85 -4.72 -3.02
N ILE A 54 8.64 -4.81 -2.49
CA ILE A 54 8.42 -4.95 -1.05
C ILE A 54 7.50 -6.14 -0.81
N VAL A 55 8.01 -7.12 -0.06
CA VAL A 55 7.25 -8.27 0.42
C VAL A 55 6.86 -7.99 1.87
N ILE A 56 5.57 -7.98 2.16
CA ILE A 56 5.05 -7.76 3.51
C ILE A 56 4.62 -9.11 4.09
N ILE A 57 5.15 -9.45 5.26
CA ILE A 57 4.83 -10.69 5.98
C ILE A 57 4.07 -10.39 7.28
N ASN A 58 3.39 -11.40 7.83
CA ASN A 58 2.55 -11.29 9.04
C ASN A 58 1.49 -10.18 8.95
N ALA A 59 0.87 -10.00 7.78
CA ALA A 59 -0.12 -8.96 7.52
C ALA A 59 -1.29 -9.00 8.52
N GLU A 60 -1.64 -10.19 9.00
CA GLU A 60 -2.69 -10.44 10.00
C GLU A 60 -2.40 -9.83 11.37
N LYS A 61 -1.13 -9.51 11.66
CA LYS A 61 -0.68 -8.93 12.95
C LYS A 61 -0.52 -7.42 12.92
N VAL A 62 -1.01 -6.76 11.88
CA VAL A 62 -0.96 -5.30 11.75
C VAL A 62 -1.87 -4.63 12.79
N HIS A 63 -1.39 -3.56 13.41
CA HIS A 63 -2.09 -2.86 14.48
C HIS A 63 -2.88 -1.64 13.97
N VAL A 64 -4.03 -1.39 14.59
CA VAL A 64 -4.81 -0.16 14.44
C VAL A 64 -5.16 0.43 15.80
N THR A 65 -5.08 1.75 15.92
CA THR A 65 -5.27 2.46 17.19
C THR A 65 -6.74 2.71 17.53
N GLY A 66 -7.06 2.74 18.83
CA GLY A 66 -8.39 3.06 19.35
C GLY A 66 -9.47 2.07 18.88
N ASN A 67 -10.70 2.55 18.71
CA ASN A 67 -11.85 1.71 18.34
C ASN A 67 -11.92 1.38 16.83
N LYS A 68 -10.84 1.60 16.08
CA LYS A 68 -10.82 1.41 14.62
C LYS A 68 -11.00 -0.03 14.21
N ALA A 69 -10.59 -1.00 15.03
CA ALA A 69 -10.78 -2.42 14.73
C ALA A 69 -12.27 -2.76 14.48
N GLN A 70 -13.16 -2.19 15.29
CA GLN A 70 -14.60 -2.43 15.20
C GLN A 70 -15.28 -1.44 14.24
N ASN A 71 -14.89 -0.17 14.28
CA ASN A 71 -15.61 0.91 13.62
C ASN A 71 -15.13 1.22 12.19
N LYS A 72 -13.94 0.74 11.78
CA LYS A 72 -13.45 0.99 10.42
C LYS A 72 -14.15 0.05 9.44
N ILE A 73 -15.02 0.61 8.60
CA ILE A 73 -15.78 -0.12 7.60
C ILE A 73 -15.11 0.04 6.22
N TYR A 74 -14.92 -1.08 5.54
CA TYR A 74 -14.49 -1.18 4.16
C TYR A 74 -15.72 -1.40 3.29
N TYR A 75 -15.95 -0.47 2.37
CA TYR A 75 -17.05 -0.54 1.41
C TYR A 75 -16.55 -0.98 0.05
N SER A 76 -17.35 -1.78 -0.65
CA SER A 76 -17.15 -2.14 -2.05
C SER A 76 -18.51 -2.21 -2.74
N HIS A 77 -18.55 -2.01 -4.05
CA HIS A 77 -19.79 -2.05 -4.82
C HIS A 77 -19.63 -3.01 -5.99
N SER A 78 -20.66 -3.81 -6.28
CA SER A 78 -20.64 -4.77 -7.38
C SER A 78 -20.87 -4.15 -8.77
N GLY A 79 -21.38 -2.92 -8.82
CA GLY A 79 -21.77 -2.22 -10.05
C GLY A 79 -23.26 -2.29 -10.38
N PHE A 80 -24.02 -3.15 -9.70
CA PHE A 80 -25.47 -3.30 -9.88
C PHE A 80 -26.28 -2.51 -8.83
N PRO A 81 -27.54 -2.11 -9.11
CA PRO A 81 -28.40 -1.48 -8.11
C PRO A 81 -28.51 -2.32 -6.83
N GLY A 82 -28.34 -1.68 -5.66
CA GLY A 82 -28.34 -2.36 -4.36
C GLY A 82 -27.07 -3.17 -4.05
N GLY A 83 -26.03 -3.07 -4.88
CA GLY A 83 -24.82 -3.88 -4.82
C GLY A 83 -23.76 -3.47 -3.78
N ILE A 84 -24.11 -2.65 -2.78
CA ILE A 84 -23.17 -2.18 -1.77
C ILE A 84 -22.86 -3.29 -0.76
N LYS A 85 -21.57 -3.56 -0.55
CA LYS A 85 -21.06 -4.53 0.43
C LYS A 85 -20.19 -3.81 1.42
N SER A 86 -20.30 -4.17 2.70
CA SER A 86 -19.49 -3.62 3.77
C SER A 86 -18.89 -4.72 4.64
N ILE A 87 -17.68 -4.50 5.12
CA ILE A 87 -16.99 -5.37 6.07
C ILE A 87 -16.14 -4.53 7.00
N ASN A 88 -16.17 -4.79 8.31
CA ASN A 88 -15.33 -4.05 9.26
C ASN A 88 -13.90 -4.61 9.27
N PHE A 89 -12.96 -3.84 9.84
CA PHE A 89 -11.55 -4.23 9.92
C PHE A 89 -11.36 -5.58 10.62
N GLU A 90 -12.00 -5.79 11.77
CA GLU A 90 -11.88 -7.03 12.55
C GLU A 90 -12.30 -8.28 11.76
N LYS A 91 -13.34 -8.19 10.93
CA LYS A 91 -13.73 -9.32 10.06
C LYS A 91 -12.82 -9.42 8.84
N LEU A 92 -12.37 -8.30 8.29
CA LEU A 92 -11.53 -8.29 7.09
C LEU A 92 -10.14 -8.88 7.38
N ILE A 93 -9.53 -8.54 8.51
CA ILE A 93 -8.19 -9.03 8.88
C ILE A 93 -8.16 -10.55 9.06
N VAL A 94 -9.25 -11.15 9.55
CA VAL A 94 -9.37 -12.62 9.68
C VAL A 94 -9.63 -13.28 8.32
N ARG A 95 -10.45 -12.65 7.48
CA ARG A 95 -10.87 -13.23 6.19
C ARG A 95 -9.80 -13.13 5.11
N ALA A 96 -9.14 -11.98 5.01
CA ALA A 96 -8.21 -11.62 3.95
C ALA A 96 -7.27 -10.51 4.48
N PRO A 97 -6.30 -10.86 5.35
CA PRO A 97 -5.41 -9.89 5.97
C PRO A 97 -4.61 -9.04 4.98
N GLU A 98 -4.23 -9.62 3.84
CA GLU A 98 -3.52 -8.94 2.75
C GLU A 98 -4.29 -7.73 2.23
N ARG A 99 -5.62 -7.84 2.08
CA ARG A 99 -6.48 -6.77 1.57
C ARG A 99 -6.48 -5.52 2.44
N VAL A 100 -6.25 -5.69 3.75
CA VAL A 100 -6.18 -4.57 4.69
C VAL A 100 -5.01 -3.65 4.34
N ILE A 101 -3.84 -4.24 4.08
CA ILE A 101 -2.61 -3.53 3.75
C ILE A 101 -2.65 -3.06 2.30
N GLU A 102 -3.04 -3.91 1.36
CA GLU A 102 -3.19 -3.55 -0.05
C GLU A 102 -4.11 -2.34 -0.23
N SER A 103 -5.28 -2.34 0.40
CA SER A 103 -6.21 -1.21 0.30
C SER A 103 -5.62 0.09 0.87
N ALA A 104 -4.84 -0.01 1.94
CA ALA A 104 -4.17 1.14 2.54
C ALA A 104 -3.07 1.69 1.62
N VAL A 105 -2.21 0.82 1.09
CA VAL A 105 -1.11 1.19 0.18
C VAL A 105 -1.64 1.71 -1.15
N LYS A 106 -2.63 1.03 -1.74
CA LYS A 106 -3.29 1.46 -2.99
C LYS A 106 -3.90 2.86 -2.88
N GLY A 107 -4.45 3.21 -1.71
CA GLY A 107 -4.95 4.56 -1.44
C GLY A 107 -3.86 5.64 -1.37
N MET A 108 -2.59 5.26 -1.15
CA MET A 108 -1.44 6.16 -1.04
C MET A 108 -0.62 6.28 -2.34
N LEU A 109 -0.93 5.45 -3.34
CA LEU A 109 -0.31 5.49 -4.66
C LEU A 109 -1.07 6.44 -5.61
N PRO A 110 -0.39 7.03 -6.62
CA PRO A 110 -1.04 7.84 -7.65
C PRO A 110 -2.15 7.07 -8.36
N GLN A 111 -3.18 7.77 -8.84
CA GLN A 111 -4.35 7.16 -9.50
C GLN A 111 -3.97 6.22 -10.65
N GLU A 112 -2.93 6.59 -11.40
CA GLU A 112 -2.39 5.85 -12.56
C GLU A 112 -1.62 4.58 -12.17
N LEU A 113 -1.23 4.45 -10.89
CA LEU A 113 -0.44 3.36 -10.32
C LEU A 113 -1.26 2.47 -9.36
N LYS A 114 -2.58 2.60 -9.39
CA LYS A 114 -3.49 1.81 -8.55
C LYS A 114 -3.52 0.36 -9.06
N ILE A 115 -2.81 -0.53 -8.37
CA ILE A 115 -2.81 -2.00 -8.51
C ILE A 115 -4.24 -2.55 -8.48
#